data_AF-A0A4Q4D256-F1
#
_entry.id   AF-A0A4Q4D256-F1
#
_cell.length_a   1.000
_cell.length_b   1.000
_cell.length_c   1.000
_cell.angle_alpha   90.00
_cell.angle_beta   90.00
_cell.angle_gamma   90.00
#
_symmetry.space_group_name_H-M   'P 1'
#
loop_
_entity.id
_entity.type
_entity.pdbx_description
1 polymer ?
#
loop_
_entity_poly.entity_id
_entity_poly.type
_entity_poly.pdbx_seq_one_letter_code
_entity_poly.pdbx_strand_id
1 'polypeptide(L)' 'MVAAVEAAVPGTRSVTSWGTPAVDVGLGVVSQLKALGVEVHDVGADVCTIEDERFFSYRRQGSASGRFGGVVVLR' A
#
# COMPACT_ATOMS: atom_id res chain seq x y z
N MET A 1 -8.87 -12.66 7.41
CA MET A 1 -8.66 -11.26 6.97
C MET A 1 -8.36 -11.18 5.48
N VAL A 2 -7.21 -11.66 4.96
CA VAL A 2 -6.83 -11.56 3.53
C VAL A 2 -7.94 -12.03 2.57
N ALA A 3 -8.50 -13.23 2.80
CA ALA A 3 -9.58 -13.76 1.95
C ALA A 3 -10.85 -12.89 1.96
N ALA A 4 -11.17 -12.23 3.07
CA ALA A 4 -12.32 -11.33 3.15
C ALA A 4 -12.07 -10.03 2.38
N VAL A 5 -10.83 -9.52 2.39
CA VAL A 5 -10.45 -8.34 1.59
C VAL A 5 -10.43 -8.68 0.11
N GLU A 6 -9.85 -9.82 -0.28
CA GLU A 6 -9.85 -10.29 -1.67
C GLU A 6 -11.28 -10.46 -2.22
N ALA A 7 -12.21 -10.96 -1.41
CA ALA A 7 -13.61 -11.08 -1.80
C ALA A 7 -14.30 -9.72 -2.00
N ALA A 8 -13.91 -8.70 -1.22
CA ALA A 8 -14.47 -7.35 -1.31
C ALA A 8 -13.80 -6.48 -2.39
N VAL A 9 -12.49 -6.65 -2.59
CA VAL A 9 -11.65 -5.92 -3.56
C VAL A 9 -10.73 -6.94 -4.23
N PRO A 10 -11.16 -7.55 -5.35
CA PRO A 10 -10.38 -8.58 -6.05
C PRO A 10 -9.01 -8.09 -6.51
N GLY A 11 -8.02 -8.97 -6.43
CA GLY A 11 -6.62 -8.71 -6.78
C GLY A 11 -5.78 -8.12 -5.64
N THR A 12 -6.30 -8.00 -4.43
CA THR A 12 -5.56 -7.45 -3.27
C THR A 12 -4.77 -8.50 -2.49
N ARG A 13 -4.96 -9.79 -2.76
CA ARG A 13 -4.16 -10.84 -2.13
C ARG A 13 -2.70 -10.74 -2.57
N SER A 14 -1.80 -10.68 -1.60
CA SER A 14 -0.35 -10.72 -1.81
C SER A 14 0.35 -11.63 -0.78
N VAL A 15 1.68 -11.68 -0.84
CA VAL A 15 2.53 -12.43 0.09
C VAL A 15 3.67 -11.50 0.53
N THR A 16 3.96 -11.48 1.83
CA THR A 16 5.13 -10.75 2.34
C THR A 16 6.43 -11.39 1.85
N SER A 17 7.54 -10.64 1.85
CA SER A 17 8.87 -11.20 1.52
C SER A 17 9.29 -12.37 2.43
N TRP A 18 8.71 -12.50 3.62
CA TRP A 18 8.90 -13.64 4.54
C TRP A 18 7.78 -14.70 4.48
N GLY A 19 7.00 -14.74 3.40
CA GLY A 19 6.13 -15.88 3.07
C GLY A 19 4.77 -15.92 3.78
N THR A 20 4.30 -14.82 4.37
CA THR A 20 2.99 -14.79 5.03
C THR A 20 1.92 -14.16 4.13
N PRO A 21 0.66 -14.65 4.15
CA PRO A 21 -0.43 -14.01 3.43
C PRO A 21 -0.58 -12.53 3.83
N ALA A 22 -0.70 -11.67 2.82
CA ALA A 22 -0.79 -10.23 2.98
C ALA A 22 -1.90 -9.62 2.12
N VAL A 23 -2.15 -8.34 2.38
CA VAL A 23 -3.04 -7.50 1.58
C VAL A 23 -2.17 -6.44 0.90
N ASP A 24 -2.27 -6.36 -0.41
CA ASP A 24 -1.74 -5.26 -1.21
C ASP A 24 -2.72 -4.09 -1.19
N VAL A 25 -2.42 -3.13 -0.31
CA VAL A 25 -3.24 -1.93 -0.14
C VAL A 25 -3.11 -0.99 -1.35
N GLY A 26 -1.91 -0.92 -1.96
CA GLY A 26 -1.64 -0.07 -3.12
C GLY A 26 -2.48 -0.51 -4.32
N LEU A 27 -2.38 -1.79 -4.67
CA LEU A 27 -3.18 -2.37 -5.75
C LEU A 27 -4.69 -2.27 -5.47
N GLY A 28 -5.10 -2.42 -4.21
CA GLY A 28 -6.50 -2.20 -3.81
C GLY A 28 -7.01 -0.79 -4.10
N VAL A 29 -6.20 0.24 -3.86
CA VAL A 29 -6.55 1.63 -4.20
C VAL A 29 -6.54 1.83 -5.72
N VAL A 30 -5.53 1.33 -6.43
CA VAL A 30 -5.42 1.43 -7.89
C VAL A 30 -6.64 0.79 -8.57
N SER A 31 -7.05 -0.41 -8.15
CA SER A 31 -8.21 -1.11 -8.69
C SER A 31 -9.51 -0.32 -8.50
N GLN A 32 -9.70 0.28 -7.32
CA GLN A 32 -10.87 1.11 -7.04
C GLN A 32 -10.89 2.40 -7.89
N LEU A 33 -9.75 3.08 -8.03
CA LEU A 33 -9.63 4.28 -8.87
C LEU A 33 -9.91 3.96 -10.35
N LYS A 34 -9.35 2.88 -10.87
CA LYS A 34 -9.60 2.42 -12.25
C LYS A 34 -11.07 2.08 -12.48
N ALA A 35 -11.74 1.45 -11.52
CA ALA A 35 -13.17 1.15 -11.60
C ALA A 35 -14.04 2.41 -11.67
N LEU A 36 -13.55 3.54 -11.13
CA LEU A 36 -14.19 4.85 -11.22
C LEU A 36 -13.80 5.64 -12.50
N GLY A 37 -13.02 5.05 -13.40
CA GLY A 37 -12.56 5.70 -14.64
C GLY A 37 -11.42 6.70 -14.43
N VAL A 38 -10.73 6.66 -13.30
CA VAL A 38 -9.58 7.53 -13.02
C VAL A 38 -8.33 6.97 -13.71
N GLU A 39 -7.61 7.80 -14.46
CA GLU A 39 -6.27 7.49 -14.94
C GLU A 39 -5.30 7.48 -13.75
N VAL A 40 -4.55 6.39 -13.59
CA VAL A 40 -3.66 6.19 -12.44
C VAL A 40 -2.22 6.11 -12.92
N HIS A 41 -1.38 7.01 -12.40
CA HIS A 41 0.07 6.91 -12.45
C HIS A 41 0.57 6.49 -11.07
N ASP A 42 0.89 5.22 -10.90
CA ASP A 42 1.40 4.70 -9.63
C ASP A 42 2.91 4.95 -9.53
N VAL A 43 3.27 6.00 -8.80
CA VAL A 43 4.67 6.39 -8.55
C VAL A 43 5.35 5.57 -7.45
N GLY A 44 4.58 4.73 -6.74
CA GLY A 44 5.04 3.98 -5.56
C GLY A 44 4.92 2.46 -5.71
N ALA A 45 4.63 1.95 -6.91
CA ALA A 45 4.32 0.54 -7.15
C ALA A 45 5.36 -0.43 -6.57
N ASP A 46 6.65 -0.09 -6.65
CA ASP A 46 7.77 -0.90 -6.16
C ASP A 46 8.29 -0.46 -4.78
N VAL A 47 7.56 0.40 -4.07
CA VAL A 47 7.98 0.99 -2.80
C VAL A 47 7.24 0.36 -1.63
N CYS A 48 8.00 -0.24 -0.72
CA CYS A 48 7.48 -0.87 0.48
C CYS A 48 8.11 -0.26 1.72
N THR A 49 7.32 0.43 2.55
CA THR A 49 7.85 1.13 3.74
C THR A 49 8.47 0.18 4.76
N ILE A 50 8.00 -1.07 4.87
CA ILE A 50 8.59 -2.07 5.77
C ILE A 50 9.92 -2.63 5.26
N GLU A 51 10.12 -2.76 3.96
CA GLU A 51 11.32 -3.37 3.37
C GLU A 51 12.42 -2.35 3.08
N ASP A 52 12.07 -1.10 2.77
CA ASP A 52 13.03 -0.05 2.50
C ASP A 52 13.32 0.78 3.76
N GLU A 53 14.56 0.71 4.23
CA GLU A 53 15.02 1.37 5.46
C GLU A 53 15.04 2.90 5.38
N ARG A 54 15.00 3.47 4.16
CA ARG A 54 14.92 4.93 3.96
C ARG A 54 13.58 5.48 4.44
N PHE A 55 12.55 4.64 4.60
CA PHE A 55 11.22 5.06 5.00
C PHE A 55 10.90 4.74 6.46
N PHE A 56 10.16 5.63 7.12
CA PHE A 56 9.49 5.30 8.38
C PHE A 56 8.48 4.17 8.18
N SER A 57 8.47 3.20 9.08
CA SER A 57 7.49 2.11 9.07
C SER A 57 7.09 1.74 10.47
N TYR A 58 5.83 1.99 10.80
CA TYR A 58 5.27 1.60 12.09
C TYR A 58 5.31 0.07 12.29
N ARG A 59 5.14 -0.71 11.21
CA ARG A 59 5.19 -2.18 11.31
C ARG A 59 6.60 -2.69 11.64
N ARG A 60 7.66 -1.97 11.22
CA ARG A 60 9.06 -2.29 11.54
C ARG A 60 9.53 -1.68 12.86
N GLN A 61 9.18 -0.42 13.12
CA GLN A 61 9.77 0.41 14.19
C GLN A 61 8.83 0.64 15.38
N GLY A 62 7.56 0.24 15.29
CA GLY A 62 6.57 0.44 16.35
C GLY A 62 6.34 1.91 16.71
N SER A 63 6.14 2.18 18.00
CA SER A 63 5.87 3.52 18.53
C SER A 63 7.00 4.53 18.31
N ALA A 64 8.23 4.07 18.05
CA ALA A 64 9.38 4.92 17.75
C ALA A 64 9.42 5.43 16.29
N SER A 65 8.57 4.89 15.41
CA SER A 65 8.52 5.33 14.00
C SER A 65 8.16 6.82 13.90
N GLY A 66 8.86 7.55 13.03
CA GLY A 66 8.43 8.86 12.54
C GLY A 66 7.15 8.76 11.68
N ARG A 67 6.71 9.89 11.12
CA ARG A 67 5.54 9.97 10.23
C ARG A 67 5.85 10.80 9.00
N PHE A 68 5.26 10.42 7.87
CA PHE A 68 5.25 11.21 6.65
C PHE A 68 4.08 12.19 6.64
N GLY A 69 4.22 13.25 5.86
CA GLY A 69 3.12 14.12 5.45
C GLY A 69 3.04 14.17 3.93
N GLY A 70 1.83 14.02 3.37
CA GLY A 70 1.57 14.25 1.96
C GLY A 70 0.99 15.65 1.76
N VAL A 71 1.59 16.45 0.89
CA VAL A 71 1.15 17.82 0.59
C VAL A 71 1.05 17.98 -0.92
N VAL A 72 -0.10 18.44 -1.39
CA VAL A 72 -0.34 18.81 -2.79
C VAL A 72 -0.87 20.23 -2.79
N VAL A 73 -0.26 21.10 -3.60
CA VAL A 73 -0.67 22.49 -3.77
C VAL A 73 -0.73 22.82 -5.25
N LEU A 74 -1.76 23.56 -5.65
CA LEU A 74 -1.76 24.24 -6.93
C LEU A 74 -0.98 25.54 -6.74
N ARG A 75 -0.05 25.81 -7.64
CA ARG A 75 0.68 27.09 -7.69
C ARG A 75 0.08 27.98 -8.76
#